data_AF-A0A0E3SB31-F1
#
_entry.id   AF-A0A0E3SB31-F1
#
_cell.length_a   1.000
_cell.length_b   1.000
_cell.length_c   1.000
_cell.angle_alpha   90.00
_cell.angle_beta   90.00
_cell.angle_gamma   90.00
#
_symmetry.space_group_name_H-M   'P 1'
#
loop_
_entity.id
_entity.type
_entity.pdbx_description
1 polymer ?
#
loop_
_entity_poly.entity_id
_entity_poly.type
_entity_poly.pdbx_seq_one_letter_code
_entity_poly.pdbx_strand_id
1 'polypeptide(L)'
;MIKEADHIYGISSVVTEGYADSISERVKEGITVELIVSIHIAEKLKQSPYIEKLAALKNYKNFKLMLMNEDIKVGLIVTDKRLALSLHKKSGIEYDISTGLFSSDPMAVKWGERLFGYCKTPSITYL
;
A
#
# COMPACT_ATOMS: atom_id res chain seq x y z
N MET A 1 12.90 -3.56 -2.63
CA MET A 1 11.80 -2.85 -3.34
C MET A 1 11.50 -1.52 -2.67
N ILE A 2 10.91 -1.48 -1.47
CA ILE A 2 10.55 -0.23 -0.77
C ILE A 2 11.76 0.68 -0.50
N LYS A 3 12.88 0.11 -0.01
CA LYS A 3 14.10 0.86 0.32
C LYS A 3 14.80 1.55 -0.86
N GLU A 4 14.55 1.07 -2.08
CA GLU A 4 15.21 1.55 -3.31
C GLU A 4 14.30 2.47 -4.13
N ALA A 5 13.08 2.73 -3.65
CA ALA A 5 12.01 3.35 -4.42
C ALA A 5 12.02 4.88 -4.35
N ASP A 6 11.78 5.51 -5.49
CA ASP A 6 11.63 6.97 -5.61
C ASP A 6 10.15 7.41 -5.48
N HIS A 7 9.23 6.47 -5.69
CA HIS A 7 7.82 6.56 -5.26
C HIS A 7 7.25 5.17 -4.96
N ILE A 8 6.23 5.13 -4.12
CA ILE A 8 5.57 3.88 -3.70
C ILE A 8 4.06 4.07 -3.79
N TYR A 9 3.40 3.19 -4.55
CA TYR A 9 1.95 3.07 -4.56
C TYR A 9 1.54 1.68 -4.09
N GLY A 10 0.60 1.62 -3.15
CA GLY A 10 0.19 0.37 -2.53
C GLY A 10 -1.31 0.20 -2.44
N ILE A 11 -1.79 -1.02 -2.66
CA ILE A 11 -3.15 -1.44 -2.34
C ILE A 11 -3.03 -2.63 -1.38
N SER A 12 -3.61 -2.53 -0.19
CA SER A 12 -3.50 -3.62 0.78
C SER A 12 -4.76 -3.86 1.58
N SER A 13 -5.11 -5.15 1.74
CA SER A 13 -6.07 -5.64 2.75
C SER A 13 -5.38 -6.26 3.97
N VAL A 14 -4.05 -6.17 4.07
CA VAL A 14 -3.24 -6.71 5.17
C VAL A 14 -2.20 -5.68 5.62
N VAL A 15 -1.87 -5.67 6.92
CA VAL A 15 -0.77 -4.86 7.45
C VAL A 15 0.05 -5.67 8.44
N THR A 16 1.37 -5.55 8.32
CA THR A 16 2.37 -6.05 9.27
C THR A 16 3.19 -4.87 9.79
N GLU A 17 3.77 -5.02 10.99
CA GLU A 17 4.56 -3.95 11.60
C GLU A 17 5.79 -3.58 10.76
N GLY A 18 6.57 -4.57 10.32
CA GLY A 18 7.76 -4.31 9.49
C GLY A 18 7.45 -3.63 8.14
N TYR A 19 6.26 -3.88 7.57
CA TYR A 19 5.79 -3.14 6.39
C TYR A 19 5.46 -1.69 6.74
N ALA A 20 4.72 -1.45 7.84
CA ALA A 20 4.40 -0.11 8.31
C ALA A 20 5.65 0.71 8.65
N ASP A 21 6.67 0.08 9.24
CA ASP A 21 7.96 0.71 9.53
C ASP A 21 8.70 1.10 8.27
N SER A 22 8.80 0.18 7.31
CA SER A 22 9.46 0.45 6.03
C SER A 22 8.78 1.61 5.28
N ILE A 23 7.46 1.71 5.33
CA ILE A 23 6.73 2.84 4.76
C ILE A 23 7.01 4.13 5.53
N SER A 24 6.96 4.09 6.86
CA SER A 24 7.20 5.26 7.73
C SER A 24 8.59 5.86 7.49
N GLU A 25 9.62 5.02 7.35
CA GLU A 25 10.97 5.43 7.01
C GLU A 25 11.02 6.19 5.68
N ARG A 26 10.47 5.61 4.61
CA ARG A 26 10.48 6.25 3.28
C ARG A 26 9.72 7.57 3.25
N VAL A 27 8.59 7.67 3.93
CA VAL A 27 7.84 8.93 4.05
C VAL A 27 8.70 10.00 4.73
N LYS A 28 9.41 9.66 5.81
CA LYS A 28 10.28 10.59 6.54
C LYS A 28 11.49 11.06 5.71
N GLU A 29 11.95 10.22 4.78
CA GLU A 29 13.00 10.55 3.80
C GLU A 29 12.49 11.42 2.63
N GLY A 30 11.21 11.77 2.61
CA GLY A 30 10.62 12.66 1.60
C GLY A 30 10.09 11.94 0.36
N ILE A 31 10.08 10.61 0.35
CA ILE A 31 9.59 9.80 -0.78
C ILE A 31 8.08 9.86 -0.86
N THR A 32 7.55 9.98 -2.08
CA THR A 32 6.10 9.97 -2.28
C THR A 32 5.54 8.57 -2.04
N VAL A 33 4.62 8.46 -1.09
CA VAL A 33 3.93 7.22 -0.76
C VAL A 33 2.42 7.45 -0.78
N GLU A 34 1.71 6.68 -1.58
CA GLU A 34 0.24 6.65 -1.57
C GLU A 34 -0.26 5.23 -1.35
N LEU A 35 -1.11 5.04 -0.35
CA LEU A 35 -1.66 3.74 0.01
C LEU A 35 -3.18 3.77 -0.06
N ILE A 36 -3.77 2.73 -0.66
CA ILE A 36 -5.20 2.43 -0.59
C ILE A 36 -5.36 1.23 0.32
N VAL A 37 -6.22 1.37 1.33
CA VAL A 37 -6.52 0.31 2.29
C VAL A 37 -8.01 0.03 2.36
N SER A 38 -8.36 -1.20 2.76
CA SER A 38 -9.75 -1.55 3.10
C SER A 38 -10.17 -0.93 4.43
N ILE A 39 -11.48 -0.85 4.66
CA ILE A 39 -12.04 -0.32 5.91
C ILE A 39 -11.55 -1.06 7.15
N HIS A 40 -11.46 -2.39 7.09
CA HIS A 40 -10.95 -3.20 8.20
C HIS A 40 -9.49 -2.84 8.53
N ILE A 41 -8.67 -2.58 7.52
CA ILE A 41 -7.28 -2.15 7.74
C ILE A 41 -7.22 -0.73 8.27
N ALA A 42 -8.05 0.20 7.79
CA ALA A 42 -8.12 1.54 8.35
C ALA A 42 -8.46 1.51 9.86
N GLU A 43 -9.41 0.67 10.30
CA GLU A 43 -9.71 0.50 11.71
C GLU A 43 -8.56 -0.14 12.49
N LYS A 44 -7.87 -1.13 11.92
CA LYS A 44 -6.66 -1.74 12.53
C LYS A 44 -5.54 -0.72 12.70
N LEU A 45 -5.36 0.20 11.75
CA LEU A 45 -4.33 1.23 11.83
C LEU A 45 -4.60 2.27 12.92
N LYS A 46 -5.85 2.43 13.38
CA LYS A 46 -6.20 3.27 14.54
C LYS A 46 -5.86 2.63 15.89
N GLN A 47 -5.32 1.40 15.91
CA GLN A 47 -4.97 0.68 17.13
C GLN A 47 -3.45 0.61 17.30
N SER A 48 -3.00 0.35 18.54
CA SER A 48 -1.58 0.09 18.81
C SER A 48 -1.11 -1.18 18.09
N PRO A 49 0.10 -1.22 17.51
CA PRO A 49 1.14 -0.17 17.52
C PRO A 49 1.05 0.84 16.36
N TYR A 50 0.06 0.73 15.48
CA TYR A 50 0.00 1.51 14.24
C TYR A 50 -0.44 2.96 14.43
N ILE A 51 -1.26 3.24 15.44
CA ILE A 51 -1.82 4.59 15.69
C ILE A 51 -0.72 5.64 15.87
N GLU A 52 0.35 5.29 16.57
CA GLU A 52 1.50 6.18 16.81
C GLU A 52 2.26 6.46 15.51
N LYS A 53 2.43 5.43 14.66
CA LYS A 53 3.06 5.57 13.35
C LYS A 53 2.20 6.46 12.43
N LEU A 54 0.89 6.28 12.41
CA LEU A 54 -0.01 7.15 11.64
C LEU A 54 0.04 8.60 12.13
N ALA A 55 0.01 8.82 13.45
CA ALA A 55 0.09 10.16 14.02
C ALA A 55 1.39 10.88 13.61
N ALA A 56 2.52 10.14 13.58
CA ALA A 56 3.80 10.67 13.14
C ALA A 56 3.83 11.06 11.66
N LEU A 57 3.00 10.43 10.81
CA LEU A 57 2.99 10.65 9.36
C LEU A 57 1.94 11.68 8.90
N LYS A 58 0.98 12.07 9.75
CA LYS A 58 -0.17 12.92 9.38
C LYS A 58 0.18 14.24 8.70
N ASN A 59 1.34 14.84 9.02
CA ASN A 59 1.75 16.15 8.49
C ASN A 59 2.67 16.05 7.25
N TYR A 60 3.00 14.86 6.80
CA TYR A 60 3.87 14.64 5.64
C TYR A 60 3.06 14.73 4.35
N LYS A 61 3.23 15.82 3.58
CA LYS A 61 2.50 16.05 2.32
C LYS A 61 2.78 15.01 1.23
N ASN A 62 3.90 14.31 1.34
CA ASN A 62 4.33 13.22 0.47
C ASN A 62 3.71 11.87 0.87
N PHE A 63 2.87 11.83 1.91
CA PHE A 63 2.11 10.64 2.30
C PHE A 63 0.62 10.87 2.07
N LYS A 64 -0.04 9.87 1.48
CA LYS A 64 -1.51 9.82 1.41
C LYS A 64 -1.99 8.44 1.79
N LEU A 65 -2.94 8.39 2.71
CA LEU A 65 -3.69 7.18 2.98
C LEU A 65 -5.11 7.38 2.45
N MET A 66 -5.60 6.41 1.70
CA MET A 66 -6.91 6.46 1.05
C MET A 66 -7.70 5.21 1.44
N LEU A 67 -9.00 5.39 1.61
CA LEU A 67 -9.92 4.33 1.96
C LEU A 67 -10.70 3.90 0.72
N MET A 68 -10.77 2.59 0.48
CA MET A 68 -11.69 2.01 -0.49
C MET A 68 -12.82 1.27 0.24
N ASN A 69 -14.07 1.59 -0.12
CA ASN A 69 -15.26 0.96 0.47
C ASN A 69 -15.54 -0.44 -0.10
N GLU A 70 -14.93 -0.79 -1.23
CA GLU A 70 -15.07 -2.11 -1.85
C GLU A 70 -14.04 -3.10 -1.30
N ASP A 71 -14.42 -4.37 -1.27
CA ASP A 71 -13.52 -5.48 -0.99
C ASP A 71 -12.47 -5.59 -2.10
N ILE A 72 -11.33 -4.95 -1.87
CA ILE A 72 -10.13 -5.18 -2.67
C ILE A 72 -9.81 -6.67 -2.60
N LYS A 73 -9.73 -7.31 -3.77
CA LYS A 73 -9.29 -8.70 -4.02
C LYS A 73 -7.93 -8.81 -4.73
N VAL A 74 -7.13 -7.72 -4.71
CA VAL A 74 -5.70 -7.69 -5.05
C VAL A 74 -4.81 -7.01 -3.99
N GLY A 75 -3.65 -7.60 -3.67
CA GLY A 75 -2.56 -6.95 -2.96
C GLY A 75 -1.57 -6.41 -3.97
N LEU A 76 -1.21 -5.13 -3.87
CA LEU A 76 -0.32 -4.47 -4.83
C LEU A 76 0.68 -3.61 -4.08
N ILE A 77 1.96 -3.70 -4.45
CA ILE A 77 2.94 -2.64 -4.20
C ILE A 77 3.67 -2.42 -5.53
N VAL A 78 3.64 -1.18 -6.02
CA VAL A 78 4.37 -0.78 -7.21
C VAL A 78 5.25 0.41 -6.88
N THR A 79 6.46 0.39 -7.39
CA THR A 79 7.44 1.48 -7.30
C THR A 79 7.90 1.84 -8.71
N ASP A 80 8.70 2.89 -8.83
CA ASP A 80 9.42 3.27 -10.06
C ASP A 80 10.20 2.12 -10.73
N LYS A 81 10.59 1.10 -9.96
CA LYS A 81 11.49 0.02 -10.41
C LYS A 81 10.83 -1.35 -10.45
N ARG A 82 9.82 -1.60 -9.61
CA ARG A 82 9.34 -2.97 -9.37
C ARG A 82 7.85 -3.02 -9.05
N LEU A 83 7.27 -4.16 -9.37
CA LEU A 83 5.91 -4.57 -9.06
C LEU A 83 5.95 -5.79 -8.14
N ALA A 84 5.13 -5.78 -7.09
CA ALA A 84 4.73 -6.96 -6.34
C ALA A 84 3.20 -7.05 -6.33
N LEU A 85 2.67 -8.20 -6.73
CA LEU A 85 1.24 -8.46 -6.84
C LEU A 85 0.88 -9.77 -6.14
N SER A 86 -0.08 -9.74 -5.23
CA SER A 86 -0.60 -10.93 -4.53
C SER A 86 -2.10 -11.06 -4.75
N LEU A 87 -2.61 -12.30 -4.80
CA LEU A 87 -4.03 -12.62 -4.98
C LEU A 87 -4.63 -13.27 -3.73
N HIS A 88 -5.92 -13.00 -3.48
CA HIS A 88 -6.61 -13.51 -2.29
C HIS A 88 -6.63 -15.03 -2.31
N LYS A 89 -6.45 -15.64 -1.14
CA LYS A 89 -6.70 -17.08 -1.00
C LYS A 89 -8.20 -17.32 -1.21
N LYS A 90 -8.55 -18.41 -1.91
CA LYS A 90 -9.96 -18.80 -2.16
C LYS A 90 -10.80 -18.95 -0.89
N SER A 91 -10.18 -19.19 0.26
CA SER A 91 -10.84 -19.50 1.53
C SER A 91 -10.64 -18.44 2.63
N GLY A 92 -10.37 -17.18 2.30
CA GLY A 92 -10.13 -16.15 3.31
C GLY A 92 -10.24 -14.70 2.84
N ILE A 93 -10.07 -13.78 3.80
CA ILE A 93 -10.08 -12.32 3.61
C ILE A 93 -8.66 -11.78 3.32
N GLU A 94 -7.64 -12.64 3.38
CA GLU A 94 -6.23 -12.26 3.27
C GLU A 94 -5.58 -12.75 1.95
N TYR A 95 -4.65 -11.95 1.44
CA TYR A 95 -3.78 -12.32 0.32
C TYR A 95 -2.75 -13.36 0.72
N ASP A 96 -2.37 -14.21 -0.22
CA ASP A 96 -1.17 -14.99 -0.04
C ASP A 96 0.07 -14.11 -0.19
N ILE A 97 0.62 -13.68 0.94
CA ILE A 97 1.87 -12.93 1.01
C ILE A 97 3.11 -13.82 0.73
N SER A 98 2.94 -15.15 0.66
CA SER A 98 4.02 -16.10 0.36
C SER A 98 4.20 -16.40 -1.14
N THR A 99 3.18 -16.11 -1.97
CA THR A 99 3.15 -16.43 -3.40
C THR A 99 2.89 -15.20 -4.28
N GLY A 100 3.48 -14.06 -3.92
CA GLY A 100 3.40 -12.84 -4.72
C GLY A 100 4.15 -12.98 -6.05
N LEU A 101 3.56 -12.44 -7.12
CA LEU A 101 4.23 -12.20 -8.40
C LEU A 101 5.11 -10.96 -8.27
N PHE A 102 6.40 -11.10 -8.56
CA PHE A 102 7.35 -9.99 -8.60
C PHE A 102 7.82 -9.75 -10.04
N SER A 103 7.88 -8.49 -10.45
CA SER A 103 8.41 -8.12 -11.76
C SER A 103 9.19 -6.81 -11.69
N SER A 104 10.26 -6.72 -12.47
CA SER A 104 10.99 -5.48 -12.77
C SER A 104 10.86 -5.09 -14.24
N ASP A 105 9.98 -5.76 -15.00
CA ASP A 105 9.69 -5.38 -16.38
C ASP A 105 9.01 -4.00 -16.42
N PRO A 106 9.49 -3.03 -17.22
CA PRO A 106 8.92 -1.69 -17.25
C PRO A 106 7.44 -1.63 -17.64
N MET A 107 6.96 -2.57 -18.45
CA MET A 107 5.53 -2.63 -18.83
C MET A 107 4.69 -3.20 -17.68
N ALA A 108 5.22 -4.15 -16.92
CA ALA A 108 4.58 -4.64 -15.69
C ALA A 108 4.46 -3.53 -14.63
N VAL A 109 5.52 -2.74 -14.44
CA VAL A 109 5.50 -1.58 -13.52
C VAL A 109 4.43 -0.57 -13.94
N LYS A 110 4.44 -0.13 -15.22
CA LYS A 110 3.43 0.79 -15.76
C LYS A 110 2.00 0.23 -15.66
N TRP A 111 1.83 -1.08 -15.79
CA TRP A 111 0.54 -1.72 -15.60
C TRP A 111 0.09 -1.64 -14.13
N GLY A 112 0.99 -1.90 -13.17
CA GLY A 112 0.70 -1.75 -11.74
C GLY A 112 0.30 -0.33 -11.36
N GLU A 113 1.00 0.68 -11.87
CA GLU A 113 0.64 2.09 -11.64
C GLU A 113 -0.74 2.45 -12.20
N ARG A 114 -1.08 1.94 -13.40
CA ARG A 114 -2.42 2.11 -13.98
C ARG A 114 -3.49 1.42 -13.14
N LEU A 115 -3.24 0.22 -12.65
CA LEU A 115 -4.15 -0.50 -11.75
C LEU A 115 -4.38 0.30 -10.45
N PHE A 116 -3.31 0.84 -9.86
CA PHE A 116 -3.41 1.72 -8.71
C PHE A 116 -4.27 2.96 -9.01
N GLY A 117 -4.03 3.65 -10.13
CA GLY A 117 -4.82 4.81 -10.54
C GLY A 117 -6.31 4.50 -10.74
N TYR A 118 -6.62 3.33 -11.31
CA TYR A 118 -8.00 2.85 -11.43
C TYR A 118 -8.67 2.69 -10.05
N CYS A 119 -8.01 2.02 -9.11
CA CYS A 119 -8.51 1.82 -7.74
C CYS A 119 -8.56 3.11 -6.90
N LYS A 120 -7.73 4.10 -7.22
CA LYS A 120 -7.71 5.38 -6.53
C LYS A 120 -8.94 6.24 -6.84
N THR A 121 -9.45 6.19 -8.08
CA THR A 121 -10.58 7.02 -8.54
C THR A 121 -11.85 6.87 -7.67
N PRO A 122 -12.26 5.66 -7.23
CA PRO A 122 -13.37 5.50 -6.29
C PRO A 122 -13.00 5.68 -4.81
N SER A 123 -11.73 5.95 -4.47
CA SER A 123 -11.27 6.04 -3.08
C SER A 123 -11.43 7.44 -2.48
N ILE A 124 -11.56 7.50 -1.15
CA ILE A 124 -11.66 8.77 -0.39
C ILE A 124 -10.36 8.99 0.38
N THR A 125 -9.82 10.23 0.35
CA THR A 125 -8.63 10.59 1.14
C THR A 125 -8.93 10.52 2.63
N TYR A 126 -8.04 9.86 3.37
CA TYR A 126 -8.23 9.49 4.77
C TYR A 126 -7.24 10.19 5.70
N LEU A 127 -5.97 10.33 5.29
CA LEU A 127 -4.92 11.11 5.97
C LEU A 127 -4.07 11.85 4.93
#